data_AF-A0A1Q6U931-F1
#
_entry.id   AF-A0A1Q6U931-F1
#
_cell.length_a   1.000
_cell.length_b   1.000
_cell.length_c   1.000
_cell.angle_alpha   90.00
_cell.angle_beta   90.00
_cell.angle_gamma   90.00
#
_symmetry.space_group_name_H-M   'P 1'
#
loop_
_entity.id
_entity.type
_entity.pdbx_description
1 polymer ?
#
loop_
_entity_poly.entity_id
_entity_poly.type
_entity_poly.pdbx_seq_one_letter_code
_entity_poly.pdbx_strand_id
1 'polypeptide(L)'
;MLKLKILKAVVFILTFLLIFGIVVLASRLSGGLKKKTAARPVSVALGEPEGSEIGAVAAAGNNLYIPVKGGGRPDRVIIFDTETYRTISTININ
;
A
#
# COMPACT_ATOMS: atom_id res chain seq x y z
N MET A 1 -15.13 -8.07 -57.81
CA MET A 1 -15.13 -6.92 -56.87
C MET A 1 -15.20 -7.30 -55.39
N LEU A 2 -15.93 -8.36 -55.00
CA LEU A 2 -16.10 -8.75 -53.58
C LEU A 2 -14.79 -9.13 -52.87
N LYS A 3 -13.92 -9.94 -53.51
CA LYS A 3 -12.60 -10.34 -52.95
C LYS A 3 -11.72 -9.15 -52.55
N LEU A 4 -11.68 -8.10 -53.37
CA LEU A 4 -10.87 -6.91 -53.11
C LEU A 4 -11.45 -6.06 -51.96
N LYS A 5 -12.78 -6.00 -51.85
CA LYS A 5 -13.47 -5.34 -50.73
C LYS A 5 -13.23 -6.08 -49.41
N ILE A 6 -13.28 -7.41 -49.43
CA ILE A 6 -13.00 -8.25 -48.25
C ILE A 6 -11.55 -8.07 -47.81
N LEU A 7 -10.58 -8.12 -48.73
CA LEU A 7 -9.17 -7.95 -48.38
C LEU A 7 -8.91 -6.57 -47.74
N LYS A 8 -9.47 -5.50 -48.30
CA LYS A 8 -9.36 -4.15 -47.72
C LYS A 8 -10.00 -4.05 -46.33
N ALA A 9 -11.15 -4.68 -46.12
CA ALA A 9 -11.82 -4.71 -44.82
C ALA A 9 -10.98 -5.45 -43.77
N VAL A 10 -10.40 -6.60 -44.14
CA VAL A 10 -9.51 -7.38 -43.26
C VAL A 10 -8.28 -6.55 -42.88
N VAL A 11 -7.62 -5.92 -43.85
CA VAL A 11 -6.44 -5.07 -43.58
C VAL A 11 -6.81 -3.92 -42.65
N PHE A 12 -7.96 -3.27 -42.85
CA PHE A 12 -8.45 -2.19 -42.00
C PHE A 12 -8.72 -2.65 -40.56
N ILE A 13 -9.32 -3.83 -40.39
CA ILE A 13 -9.57 -4.42 -39.08
C ILE A 13 -8.24 -4.76 -38.39
N LEU A 14 -7.26 -5.29 -39.13
CA LEU A 14 -5.97 -5.68 -38.58
C LEU A 14 -5.17 -4.47 -38.08
N THR A 15 -5.13 -3.39 -38.85
CA THR A 15 -4.47 -2.14 -38.42
C THR A 15 -5.20 -1.50 -37.25
N PHE A 16 -6.53 -1.54 -37.21
CA PHE A 16 -7.31 -1.06 -36.07
C PHE A 16 -6.99 -1.85 -34.79
N LEU A 17 -6.98 -3.19 -34.85
CA LEU A 17 -6.62 -4.03 -33.70
C LEU A 17 -5.19 -3.76 -33.21
N LEU A 18 -4.24 -3.54 -34.12
CA LEU A 18 -2.86 -3.24 -33.77
C LEU A 18 -2.76 -1.94 -32.98
N ILE A 19 -3.37 -0.86 -33.47
CA ILE A 19 -3.36 0.44 -32.80
C ILE A 19 -4.06 0.33 -31.44
N PHE A 20 -5.22 -0.32 -31.39
CA PHE A 20 -5.97 -0.53 -30.15
C PHE A 20 -5.14 -1.30 -29.11
N GLY A 21 -4.46 -2.36 -29.51
CA GLY A 21 -3.58 -3.14 -28.63
C GLY A 21 -2.45 -2.31 -28.03
N ILE A 22 -1.82 -1.44 -28.83
CA ILE A 22 -0.76 -0.53 -28.35
C ILE A 22 -1.31 0.45 -27.32
N VAL A 23 -2.49 1.04 -27.56
CA VAL A 23 -3.12 1.98 -26.63
C VAL A 23 -3.48 1.30 -25.30
N VAL A 24 -4.02 0.07 -25.35
CA VAL A 24 -4.33 -0.71 -24.14
C VAL A 24 -3.07 -1.05 -23.36
N LEU A 25 -1.99 -1.44 -24.04
CA LEU A 25 -0.71 -1.76 -23.40
C LEU A 25 -0.10 -0.52 -22.74
N ALA A 26 -0.08 0.62 -23.43
CA ALA A 26 0.39 1.89 -22.89
C ALA A 26 -0.44 2.36 -21.67
N SER A 27 -1.76 2.14 -21.71
CA SER A 27 -2.66 2.44 -20.59
C SER A 27 -2.39 1.56 -19.36
N ARG A 28 -2.09 0.27 -19.57
CA ARG A 28 -1.71 -0.65 -18.48
C ARG A 28 -0.33 -0.32 -17.90
N LEU A 29 0.64 0.04 -18.74
CA LEU A 29 1.98 0.46 -18.29
C LEU A 29 1.92 1.77 -17.51
N SER A 30 1.15 2.75 -17.97
CA SER A 30 1.01 4.04 -17.28
C SER A 30 0.23 3.92 -15.96
N GLY A 31 -0.75 3.01 -15.87
CA GLY A 31 -1.48 2.74 -14.63
C GLY A 31 -0.65 2.05 -13.53
N GLY A 32 0.40 1.30 -13.90
CA GLY A 32 1.29 0.61 -12.96
C GLY A 32 2.31 1.52 -12.25
N LEU A 33 2.46 2.77 -12.71
CA LEU A 33 3.42 3.74 -12.17
C LEU A 33 2.74 4.80 -11.29
N LYS A 34 1.65 4.44 -10.57
CA LYS A 34 1.35 5.14 -9.32
C LYS A 34 2.48 4.83 -8.34
N LYS A 35 3.58 5.56 -8.50
CA LYS A 35 4.63 5.72 -7.50
C LYS A 35 3.88 6.10 -6.23
N LYS A 36 3.70 5.15 -5.31
CA LYS A 36 3.44 5.50 -3.92
C LYS A 36 4.60 6.41 -3.59
N THR A 37 4.37 7.73 -3.59
CA THR A 37 5.32 8.69 -3.05
C THR A 37 5.63 8.15 -1.68
N ALA A 38 6.83 7.58 -1.51
CA ALA A 38 7.23 7.02 -0.24
C ALA A 38 7.16 8.19 0.72
N ALA A 39 6.16 8.17 1.61
CA ALA A 39 6.01 9.19 2.62
C ALA A 39 7.34 9.24 3.37
N ARG A 40 7.89 10.46 3.49
CA ARG A 40 9.09 10.72 4.28
C ARG A 40 8.92 10.00 5.63
N PRO A 41 9.91 9.23 6.12
CA PRO A 41 9.74 8.46 7.34
C PRO A 41 9.33 9.39 8.47
N VAL A 42 8.07 9.30 8.88
CA VAL A 42 7.54 10.04 10.03
C VAL A 42 7.97 9.25 11.25
N SER A 43 8.98 9.76 11.95
CA SER A 43 9.37 9.21 13.25
C SER A 43 8.39 9.72 14.29
N VAL A 44 7.72 8.81 15.00
CA VAL A 44 6.80 9.13 16.08
C VAL A 44 7.30 8.46 17.36
N ALA A 45 7.45 9.26 18.42
CA ALA A 45 7.79 8.75 19.74
C ALA A 45 6.54 8.18 20.42
N LEU A 46 6.62 6.94 20.91
CA LEU A 46 5.51 6.28 21.61
C LEU A 46 5.32 6.80 23.05
N GLY A 47 6.25 7.61 23.58
CA GLY A 47 6.18 8.15 24.94
C GLY A 47 6.37 7.11 26.04
N GLU A 48 7.01 5.97 25.71
CA GLU A 48 7.30 4.91 26.66
C GLU A 48 8.48 5.28 27.58
N PRO A 49 8.44 4.87 28.86
CA PRO A 49 9.52 5.15 29.80
C PRO A 49 10.83 4.46 29.40
N GLU A 50 11.95 5.01 29.84
CA GLU A 50 13.28 4.43 29.59
C GLU A 50 13.37 2.99 30.12
N GLY A 51 14.08 2.12 29.38
CA GLY A 51 14.14 0.69 29.67
C GLY A 51 12.93 -0.11 29.19
N SER A 52 12.07 0.49 28.36
CA SER A 52 11.01 -0.23 27.65
C SER A 52 11.56 -0.89 26.39
N GLU A 53 11.20 -2.15 26.16
CA GLU A 53 11.55 -2.91 24.97
C GLU A 53 10.33 -3.11 24.08
N ILE A 54 10.48 -2.82 22.79
CA ILE A 54 9.45 -3.04 21.79
C ILE A 54 9.61 -4.46 21.24
N GLY A 55 8.54 -5.26 21.34
CA GLY A 55 8.48 -6.60 20.76
C GLY A 55 8.08 -6.59 19.27
N ALA A 56 7.57 -7.73 18.79
CA ALA A 56 7.12 -7.86 17.41
C ALA A 56 5.89 -6.98 17.13
N VAL A 57 6.02 -6.01 16.22
CA VAL A 57 4.92 -5.14 15.81
C VAL A 57 4.01 -5.85 14.81
N ALA A 58 2.71 -5.85 15.07
CA ALA A 58 1.69 -6.37 14.15
C ALA A 58 0.85 -5.22 13.58
N ALA A 59 0.49 -5.31 12.30
CA ALA A 59 -0.38 -4.34 11.64
C ALA A 59 -1.73 -4.98 11.30
N ALA A 60 -2.84 -4.32 11.64
CA ALA A 60 -4.17 -4.69 11.18
C ALA A 60 -4.98 -3.44 10.80
N GLY A 61 -5.33 -3.32 9.52
CA GLY A 61 -5.96 -2.11 8.98
C GLY A 61 -5.05 -0.89 9.17
N ASN A 62 -5.61 0.14 9.80
CA ASN A 62 -4.89 1.39 10.14
C ASN A 62 -4.20 1.36 11.50
N ASN A 63 -4.31 0.25 12.23
CA ASN A 63 -3.77 0.14 13.58
C ASN A 63 -2.50 -0.70 13.59
N LEU A 64 -1.50 -0.22 14.34
CA LEU A 64 -0.33 -0.96 14.77
C LEU A 64 -0.53 -1.42 16.21
N TYR A 65 -0.25 -2.69 16.45
CA TYR A 65 -0.26 -3.32 17.75
C TYR A 65 1.19 -3.55 18.15
N ILE A 66 1.63 -2.80 19.15
CA ILE A 66 3.02 -2.72 19.56
C ILE A 66 3.11 -3.27 20.98
N PRO A 67 3.54 -4.54 21.16
CA PRO A 67 3.81 -5.07 22.48
C PRO A 67 5.05 -4.39 23.06
N VAL A 68 4.94 -3.90 24.28
CA VAL A 68 6.01 -3.23 25.03
C VAL A 68 6.17 -3.90 26.37
N LYS A 69 7.42 -4.16 26.75
CA LYS A 69 7.81 -4.79 28.01
C LYS A 69 8.76 -3.90 28.80
N GLY A 70 8.71 -4.00 30.11
CA GLY A 70 9.64 -3.27 30.98
C GLY A 70 9.35 -1.77 31.13
N GLY A 71 10.40 -0.99 31.34
CA GLY A 71 10.31 0.44 31.64
C GLY A 71 9.66 0.78 32.99
N GLY A 72 9.77 -0.12 33.96
CA GLY A 72 9.21 0.08 35.31
C GLY A 72 7.68 0.05 35.38
N ARG A 73 7.01 -0.46 34.33
CA ARG A 73 5.56 -0.61 34.25
C ARG A 73 5.21 -2.03 33.76
N PRO A 74 3.96 -2.50 33.96
CA PRO A 74 3.53 -3.82 33.51
C PRO A 74 3.62 -4.00 32.00
N ASP A 75 3.74 -5.22 31.50
CA ASP A 75 3.72 -5.48 30.07
C ASP A 75 2.42 -4.94 29.46
N ARG A 76 2.51 -4.30 28.29
CA ARG A 76 1.37 -3.62 27.64
C ARG A 76 1.40 -3.74 26.12
N VAL A 77 0.25 -3.66 25.49
CA VAL A 77 0.11 -3.48 24.04
C VAL A 77 -0.37 -2.07 23.78
N ILE A 78 0.42 -1.32 23.01
CA ILE A 78 0.05 0.00 22.51
C ILE A 78 -0.66 -0.19 21.17
N ILE A 79 -1.86 0.36 21.06
CA ILE A 79 -2.61 0.43 19.82
C ILE A 79 -2.37 1.81 19.22
N PHE A 80 -1.66 1.86 18.11
CA PHE A 80 -1.26 3.09 17.44
C PHE A 80 -1.97 3.25 16.10
N ASP A 81 -2.59 4.40 15.88
CA ASP A 81 -3.25 4.76 14.63
C ASP A 81 -2.24 5.35 13.64
N THR A 82 -2.11 4.72 12.49
CA THR A 82 -1.21 5.16 11.41
C THR A 82 -1.78 6.27 10.53
N GLU A 83 -3.08 6.55 10.63
CA GLU A 83 -3.76 7.66 9.95
C GLU A 83 -3.63 8.95 10.76
N THR A 84 -3.87 8.88 12.07
CA THR A 84 -3.83 10.05 12.96
C THR A 84 -2.49 10.25 13.67
N TYR A 85 -1.56 9.29 13.54
CA TYR A 85 -0.26 9.26 14.21
C TYR A 85 -0.34 9.36 15.73
N ARG A 86 -1.36 8.73 16.33
CA ARG A 86 -1.64 8.80 17.76
C ARG A 86 -1.83 7.42 18.35
N THR A 87 -1.42 7.28 19.61
CA THR A 87 -1.81 6.14 20.43
C THR A 87 -3.31 6.23 20.72
N ILE A 88 -4.07 5.25 20.25
CA ILE A 88 -5.51 5.12 20.52
C ILE A 88 -5.72 4.60 21.95
N SER A 89 -4.96 3.58 22.32
CA SER A 89 -5.15 2.88 23.59
C SER A 89 -3.90 2.12 24.01
N THR A 90 -3.83 1.82 25.30
CA THR A 90 -2.81 0.98 25.90
C THR A 90 -3.51 -0.09 26.73
N ILE A 91 -3.25 -1.35 26.41
CA ILE A 91 -3.84 -2.51 27.09
C ILE A 91 -2.76 -3.16 27.94
N ASN A 92 -2.93 -3.19 29.25
CA ASN A 92 -2.02 -3.93 30.13
C ASN A 92 -2.31 -5.43 30.02
N ILE A 93 -1.25 -6.22 29.96
CA ILE A 93 -1.31 -7.68 29.77
C ILE A 93 -0.94 -8.44 31.06
N ASN A 94 -0.57 -7.72 32.13
CA ASN A 94 -0.26 -8.26 33.46
C ASN A 94 -0.53 -7.22 34.55
#